data_AF-A0A975A8K1-F1
#
_entry.id   AF-A0A975A8K1-F1
#
_cell.length_a   1.000
_cell.length_b   1.000
_cell.length_c   1.000
_cell.angle_alpha   90.00
_cell.angle_beta   90.00
_cell.angle_gamma   90.00
#
_symmetry.space_group_name_H-M   'P 1'
#
loop_
_entity.id
_entity.type
_entity.pdbx_description
1 polymer ?
#
loop_
_entity_poly.entity_id
_entity_poly.type
_entity_poly.pdbx_seq_one_letter_code
_entity_poly.pdbx_strand_id
1 'polypeptide(L)'
;MIVDLQKLKPAELVRQYAIGGEKQFWEYVDQFRHKPLIIDDIAGEREVKSYGNASPLIDCAAERYTLFKYNGTLTFFTTNAEDRNELKSRYGDRIVSRILGMCDPVHVAGKDGRLSR
;
A
#
# COMPACT_ATOMS: atom_id res chain seq x y z
N MET A 1 5.81 0.10 25.16
CA MET A 1 4.73 -0.45 24.32
C MET A 1 5.37 -0.97 23.05
N ILE A 2 5.46 -2.29 22.86
CA ILE A 2 5.96 -2.88 21.62
C ILE A 2 4.77 -2.89 20.65
N VAL A 3 4.89 -2.17 19.54
CA VAL A 3 3.86 -2.14 18.51
C VAL A 3 4.13 -3.32 17.57
N ASP A 4 3.19 -4.26 17.48
CA ASP A 4 3.25 -5.37 16.52
C ASP A 4 2.97 -4.84 15.11
N LEU A 5 4.04 -4.46 14.40
CA LEU A 5 3.99 -3.93 13.05
C LEU A 5 3.99 -5.07 12.04
N GLN A 6 2.93 -5.11 11.23
CA GLN A 6 2.81 -6.05 10.13
C GLN A 6 3.40 -5.46 8.86
N LYS A 7 3.94 -6.30 7.98
CA LYS A 7 4.50 -5.90 6.69
C LYS A 7 3.80 -6.64 5.56
N LEU A 8 3.48 -5.90 4.51
CA LEU A 8 2.79 -6.38 3.32
C LEU A 8 3.46 -5.79 2.07
N LYS A 9 3.56 -6.56 1.00
CA LYS A 9 3.95 -6.05 -0.32
C LYS A 9 2.72 -5.98 -1.24
N PRO A 10 2.58 -4.93 -2.09
CA PRO A 10 1.50 -4.87 -3.06
C PRO A 10 1.44 -6.08 -4.01
N ALA A 11 2.60 -6.67 -4.34
CA ALA A 11 2.67 -7.91 -5.11
C ALA A 11 1.96 -9.10 -4.44
N GLU A 12 1.89 -9.13 -3.10
CA GLU A 12 1.15 -10.16 -2.36
C GLU A 12 -0.36 -9.95 -2.50
N LEU A 13 -0.85 -8.70 -2.43
CA LEU A 13 -2.26 -8.37 -2.69
C LEU A 13 -2.67 -8.80 -4.10
N VAL A 14 -1.84 -8.46 -5.08
CA VAL A 14 -2.04 -8.86 -6.49
C VAL A 14 -2.10 -10.38 -6.63
N ARG A 15 -1.22 -11.11 -5.94
CA ARG A 15 -1.19 -12.58 -5.97
C ARG A 15 -2.45 -13.18 -5.35
N GLN A 16 -2.90 -12.70 -4.20
CA GLN A 16 -4.13 -13.20 -3.55
C GLN A 16 -5.34 -12.99 -4.45
N TYR A 17 -5.43 -11.82 -5.08
CA TYR A 17 -6.48 -11.51 -6.04
C TYR A 17 -6.41 -12.43 -7.27
N ALA A 18 -5.23 -12.65 -7.84
CA ALA A 18 -5.07 -13.50 -9.01
C ALA A 18 -5.41 -14.99 -8.75
N ILE A 19 -5.20 -15.47 -7.52
CA ILE A 19 -5.48 -16.86 -7.13
C ILE A 19 -6.96 -17.08 -6.84
N GLY A 20 -7.57 -16.21 -6.03
CA GLY A 20 -8.90 -16.45 -5.47
C GLY A 20 -9.90 -15.31 -5.66
N GLY A 21 -9.58 -14.35 -6.52
CA GLY A 21 -10.41 -13.19 -6.80
C GLY A 21 -10.59 -12.26 -5.61
N GLU A 22 -11.67 -11.48 -5.65
CA GLU A 22 -11.99 -10.46 -4.65
C GLU A 22 -12.16 -11.03 -3.24
N LYS A 23 -12.79 -12.21 -3.11
CA LYS A 23 -13.01 -12.84 -1.80
C LYS A 23 -11.70 -13.15 -1.09
N GLN A 24 -10.77 -13.84 -1.76
CA GLN A 24 -9.48 -14.21 -1.19
C GLN A 24 -8.63 -12.97 -0.87
N PHE A 25 -8.71 -11.94 -1.70
CA PHE A 25 -8.07 -10.66 -1.45
C PHE A 25 -8.58 -10.02 -0.15
N TRP A 26 -9.89 -9.91 0.04
CA TRP A 26 -10.44 -9.31 1.26
C TRP A 26 -10.19 -10.14 2.51
N GLU A 27 -10.28 -11.48 2.42
CA GLU A 27 -9.92 -12.37 3.53
C GLU A 27 -8.47 -12.19 3.96
N TYR A 28 -7.56 -11.91 3.01
CA TYR A 28 -6.18 -11.62 3.32
C TYR A 28 -5.98 -10.23 3.93
N VAL A 29 -6.62 -9.19 3.37
CA VAL A 29 -6.57 -7.82 3.93
C VAL A 29 -7.14 -7.76 5.35
N ASP A 30 -8.18 -8.55 5.64
CA ASP A 30 -8.85 -8.58 6.93
C ASP A 30 -7.92 -9.00 8.09
N GLN A 31 -6.92 -9.83 7.81
CA GLN A 31 -5.90 -10.26 8.78
C GLN A 31 -5.12 -9.09 9.39
N PHE A 32 -5.09 -7.95 8.69
CA PHE A 32 -4.38 -6.74 9.09
C PHE A 32 -5.31 -5.61 9.52
N ARG A 33 -6.64 -5.80 9.49
CA ARG A 33 -7.64 -4.73 9.64
C ARG A 33 -7.36 -3.82 10.85
N HIS A 34 -7.13 -4.41 12.02
CA HIS A 34 -6.96 -3.66 13.27
C HIS A 34 -5.49 -3.48 13.68
N LYS A 35 -4.54 -3.81 12.81
CA LYS A 35 -3.11 -3.75 13.11
C LYS A 35 -2.44 -2.59 12.38
N PRO A 36 -1.40 -2.00 12.98
CA PRO A 36 -0.47 -1.14 12.25
C PRO A 36 0.18 -1.92 11.10
N LEU A 37 0.22 -1.31 9.92
CA LEU A 37 0.64 -1.99 8.69
C LEU A 37 1.66 -1.15 7.92
N ILE A 38 2.73 -1.79 7.46
CA ILE A 38 3.68 -1.24 6.49
C ILE A 38 3.36 -1.87 5.14
N ILE A 39 3.03 -1.04 4.16
CA ILE A 39 2.87 -1.43 2.76
C ILE A 39 4.15 -1.02 2.02
N ASP A 40 4.99 -2.01 1.75
CA ASP A 40 6.36 -1.82 1.29
C ASP A 40 6.45 -1.86 -0.25
N ASP A 41 7.24 -0.95 -0.81
CA ASP A 41 7.60 -0.89 -2.23
C ASP A 41 6.39 -0.68 -3.15
N ILE A 42 5.53 0.29 -2.81
CA ILE A 42 4.47 0.74 -3.73
C ILE A 42 5.10 1.37 -4.97
N ALA A 43 4.39 1.24 -6.09
CA ALA A 43 4.77 1.58 -7.46
C ALA A 43 5.78 0.59 -8.08
N GLY A 44 6.30 -0.37 -7.30
CA GLY A 44 7.15 -1.46 -7.78
C GLY A 44 6.38 -2.68 -8.29
N GLU A 45 5.08 -2.77 -8.03
CA GLU A 45 4.25 -3.89 -8.48
C GLU A 45 3.90 -3.84 -9.97
N ARG A 46 3.73 -5.02 -10.59
CA ARG A 46 3.23 -5.12 -11.96
C ARG A 46 1.75 -4.73 -11.99
N GLU A 47 1.34 -3.99 -13.02
CA GLU A 47 -0.07 -3.71 -13.27
C GLU A 47 -0.85 -5.02 -13.44
N VAL A 48 -1.66 -5.36 -12.44
CA VAL A 48 -2.71 -6.36 -12.59
C VAL A 48 -4.03 -5.61 -12.57
N LYS A 49 -4.56 -5.41 -13.77
CA LYS A 49 -5.91 -4.89 -13.95
C LYS A 49 -6.86 -6.01 -13.56
N SER A 50 -7.64 -5.80 -12.51
CA SER A 50 -8.84 -6.59 -12.31
C SER A 50 -9.87 -6.19 -13.37
N TYR A 51 -10.62 -7.15 -13.90
CA TYR A 51 -11.71 -6.92 -14.87
C TYR A 51 -12.60 -5.74 -14.43
N GLY A 52 -12.34 -4.55 -14.98
CA GLY A 52 -13.07 -3.31 -14.70
C GLY A 52 -12.79 -2.61 -13.36
N ASN A 53 -11.98 -3.18 -12.45
CA ASN A 53 -11.74 -2.60 -11.12
C ASN A 53 -10.26 -2.27 -10.86
N ALA A 54 -10.05 -1.22 -10.06
CA ALA A 54 -8.76 -0.63 -9.75
C ALA A 54 -7.80 -1.64 -9.08
N SER A 55 -6.49 -1.37 -9.14
CA SER A 55 -5.43 -2.20 -8.52
C SER A 55 -5.80 -2.65 -7.09
N PRO A 56 -5.56 -3.90 -6.66
CA PRO A 56 -5.82 -4.36 -5.29
C PRO A 56 -5.20 -3.46 -4.19
N LEU A 57 -4.10 -2.76 -4.51
CA LEU A 57 -3.50 -1.76 -3.62
C LEU A 57 -4.39 -0.53 -3.42
N ILE A 58 -5.10 -0.09 -4.46
CA ILE A 58 -6.03 1.05 -4.39
C ILE A 58 -7.16 0.75 -3.40
N ASP A 59 -7.74 -0.45 -3.48
CA ASP A 59 -8.81 -0.87 -2.59
C ASP A 59 -8.31 -1.04 -1.15
N CYS A 60 -7.14 -1.66 -0.98
CA CYS A 60 -6.49 -1.77 0.32
C CYS A 60 -6.22 -0.38 0.92
N ALA A 61 -5.61 0.54 0.18
CA ALA A 61 -5.32 1.90 0.64
C ALA A 61 -6.59 2.70 0.98
N ALA A 62 -7.68 2.49 0.24
CA ALA A 62 -8.97 3.09 0.54
C ALA A 62 -9.53 2.60 1.88
N GLU A 63 -9.48 1.29 2.15
CA GLU A 63 -9.93 0.71 3.42
C GLU A 63 -9.06 1.16 4.59
N ARG A 64 -7.73 1.19 4.39
CA ARG A 64 -6.79 1.71 5.40
C ARG A 64 -7.08 3.16 5.77
N TYR A 65 -7.41 4.01 4.80
CA TYR A 65 -7.80 5.40 5.06
C TYR A 65 -9.08 5.50 5.89
N THR A 66 -10.08 4.67 5.57
CA THR A 66 -11.32 4.57 6.35
C THR A 66 -11.01 4.22 7.80
N LEU A 67 -10.21 3.17 8.03
CA LEU A 67 -9.81 2.74 9.37
C LEU A 67 -9.05 3.84 10.11
N PHE A 68 -8.04 4.46 9.47
CA PHE A 68 -7.31 5.58 10.04
C PHE A 68 -8.25 6.71 10.54
N LYS A 69 -9.27 7.08 9.75
CA LYS A 69 -10.24 8.11 10.15
C LYS A 69 -11.15 7.70 11.30
N TYR A 70 -11.54 6.43 11.38
CA TYR A 70 -12.47 5.96 12.42
C TYR A 70 -11.79 5.62 13.74
N ASN A 71 -10.59 5.03 13.71
CA ASN A 71 -9.96 4.49 14.91
C ASN A 71 -8.45 4.76 15.00
N GLY A 72 -7.89 5.57 14.10
CA GLY A 72 -6.47 5.92 14.12
C GLY A 72 -5.52 4.79 13.75
N THR A 73 -5.99 3.73 13.06
CA THR A 73 -5.08 2.62 12.68
C THR A 73 -3.97 3.14 11.76
N LEU A 74 -2.72 2.99 12.21
CA LEU A 74 -1.55 3.50 11.50
C LEU A 74 -1.23 2.67 10.25
N THR A 75 -0.88 3.36 9.17
CA THR A 75 -0.39 2.74 7.94
C THR A 75 0.83 3.51 7.47
N PHE A 76 1.86 2.78 7.08
CA PHE A 76 3.10 3.32 6.53
C PHE A 76 3.28 2.82 5.10
N PHE A 77 3.85 3.65 4.24
CA PHE A 77 4.14 3.30 2.86
C PHE A 77 5.61 3.57 2.56
N THR A 78 6.23 2.72 1.75
CA THR A 78 7.54 2.99 1.15
C THR A 78 7.40 2.90 -0.37
N THR A 79 8.15 3.72 -1.10
CA THR A 79 8.11 3.76 -2.56
C THR A 79 9.45 4.19 -3.11
N ASN A 80 9.73 3.75 -4.34
CA ASN A 80 10.82 4.27 -5.16
C ASN A 80 10.34 5.33 -6.16
N ALA A 81 9.04 5.69 -6.14
CA ALA A 81 8.52 6.76 -6.98
C ALA A 81 9.21 8.08 -6.61
N GLU A 82 9.72 8.79 -7.63
CA GLU A 82 10.53 9.99 -7.40
C GLU A 82 9.67 11.17 -6.95
N ASP A 83 8.44 11.24 -7.43
CA ASP A 83 7.53 12.34 -7.13
C ASP A 83 6.07 11.91 -6.97
N ARG A 84 5.25 12.87 -6.55
CA ARG A 84 3.80 12.69 -6.36
C ARG A 84 3.06 12.42 -7.69
N ASN A 85 3.55 12.94 -8.81
CA ASN A 85 2.89 12.78 -10.11
C ASN A 85 3.00 11.35 -10.61
N GLU A 86 4.13 10.68 -10.35
CA GLU A 86 4.31 9.26 -10.64
C GLU A 86 3.33 8.39 -9.83
N LEU A 87 3.14 8.69 -8.55
CA LEU A 87 2.13 8.00 -7.74
C LEU A 87 0.70 8.26 -8.26
N LYS A 88 0.42 9.49 -8.71
CA LYS A 88 -0.91 9.86 -9.25
C LYS A 88 -1.20 9.19 -10.57
N SER A 89 -0.23 9.05 -11.46
CA SER A 89 -0.41 8.38 -12.75
C SER A 89 -0.76 6.89 -12.55
N ARG A 90 -0.19 6.26 -11.52
CA ARG A 90 -0.44 4.86 -11.18
C ARG A 90 -1.74 4.62 -10.41
N TYR A 91 -2.03 5.44 -9.41
CA TYR A 91 -3.12 5.17 -8.45
C TYR A 91 -4.31 6.12 -8.54
N GLY A 92 -4.17 7.21 -9.30
CA GLY A 92 -5.14 8.28 -9.38
C GLY A 92 -5.06 9.26 -8.20
N ASP A 93 -5.49 10.49 -8.45
CA ASP A 93 -5.43 11.60 -7.50
C ASP A 93 -6.10 11.29 -6.15
N ARG A 94 -7.24 10.59 -6.19
CA ARG A 94 -8.03 10.26 -5.00
C ARG A 94 -7.24 9.37 -4.04
N ILE A 95 -6.51 8.38 -4.55
CA ILE A 95 -5.78 7.43 -3.71
C ILE A 95 -4.51 8.06 -3.15
N VAL A 96 -3.79 8.81 -3.97
CA VAL A 96 -2.63 9.56 -3.49
C VAL A 96 -3.02 10.57 -2.41
N SER A 97 -4.17 11.25 -2.56
CA SER A 97 -4.69 12.15 -1.53
C SER A 97 -4.98 11.42 -0.21
N ARG A 98 -5.51 10.18 -0.25
CA ARG A 98 -5.74 9.36 0.95
C ARG A 98 -4.43 8.93 1.60
N ILE A 99 -3.44 8.50 0.82
CA ILE A 99 -2.11 8.16 1.33
C ILE A 99 -1.50 9.35 2.06
N LEU A 100 -1.48 10.52 1.43
CA LEU A 100 -0.98 11.77 2.04
C LEU A 100 -1.86 12.26 3.20
N GLY A 101 -3.12 11.84 3.28
CA GLY A 101 -4.01 12.11 4.40
C GLY A 101 -3.76 11.22 5.62
N MET A 102 -3.04 10.09 5.44
CA MET A 102 -2.60 9.19 6.52
C MET A 102 -1.14 9.42 6.92
N CYS A 103 -0.32 9.89 5.98
CA CYS A 103 1.12 9.88 6.10
C CYS A 103 1.73 11.23 5.76
N ASP A 104 2.80 11.58 6.46
CA ASP A 104 3.67 12.70 6.11
C ASP A 104 4.87 12.14 5.30
N PRO A 105 5.08 12.56 4.03
CA PRO A 105 6.13 11.99 3.20
C PRO A 105 7.52 12.46 3.67
N VAL A 106 8.43 11.50 3.85
CA VAL A 106 9.83 11.75 4.17
C VAL A 106 10.70 11.27 3.01
N HIS A 107 11.49 12.17 2.43
CA HIS A 107 12.43 11.81 1.38
C HIS A 107 13.70 11.22 2.00
N VAL A 108 14.03 9.99 1.63
CA VAL A 108 15.21 9.28 2.13
C VAL A 108 16.20 9.15 0.98
N ALA A 109 17.33 9.86 1.09
CA ALA A 109 18.43 9.76 0.15
C ALA A 109 19.53 8.85 0.70
N GLY A 110 20.05 7.94 -0.13
CA GLY A 110 21.11 7.02 0.25
C GLY A 110 21.68 6.27 -0.96
N LYS A 111 22.91 5.75 -0.82
CA LYS A 111 23.47 4.83 -1.82
C LYS A 111 22.73 3.50 -1.74
N ASP A 112 22.53 2.85 -2.88
CA ASP A 112 21.98 1.48 -2.90
C ASP A 112 22.89 0.55 -2.08
N GLY A 113 22.35 0.05 -0.97
CA GLY A 113 23.06 -0.86 -0.06
C GLY A 113 23.42 -2.20 -0.69
N ARG A 114 22.90 -2.53 -1.89
CA ARG A 114 23.31 -3.70 -2.67
C ARG A 114 24.61 -3.47 -3.44
N LEU A 115 24.90 -2.22 -3.82
CA LEU A 115 26.09 -1.83 -4.58
C LEU A 115 27.27 -1.42 -3.67
N SER A 116 27.05 -1.34 -2.36
CA SER A 116 28.08 -0.99 -1.37
C SER A 116 28.80 -2.20 -0.78
N ARG A 117 28.91 -3.31 -1.53
CA ARG A 117 29.70 -4.49 -1.17
C ARG A 117 30.87 -4.66 -2.14
#